data_AF-A0A453H118-F1
#
_entry.id   AF-A0A453H118-F1
#
_cell.length_a   1.000
_cell.length_b   1.000
_cell.length_c   1.000
_cell.angle_alpha   90.00
_cell.angle_beta   90.00
_cell.angle_gamma   90.00
#
_symmetry.space_group_name_H-M   'P 1'
#
loop_
_entity.id
_entity.type
_entity.pdbx_description
1 polymer ?
#
loop_
_entity_poly.entity_id
_entity_poly.type
_entity_poly.pdbx_seq_one_letter_code
_entity_poly.pdbx_strand_id
1 'polypeptide(L)'
;MPEDGYQWKKYGQKFIKNIQKIRSYFRCRDKRCGAKKKVEWQPGDPNLRVVYDGAHQHGSPSSNGGGQDADGAANRYDLSTQYFGGAGAPTPQTQ
;
A
#
# COMPACT_ATOMS: atom_id res chain seq x y z
N MET A 1 2.96 6.46 -1.35
CA MET A 1 1.95 5.94 -2.32
C MET A 1 0.77 6.91 -2.31
N PRO A 2 -0.06 6.98 -3.37
CA PRO A 2 -1.20 7.89 -3.37
C PRO A 2 -2.12 7.57 -2.20
N GLU A 3 -2.53 8.60 -1.48
CA GLU A 3 -3.39 8.53 -0.30
C GLU A 3 -4.85 8.35 -0.73
N ASP A 4 -5.13 7.32 -1.54
CA ASP A 4 -6.45 7.10 -2.14
C ASP A 4 -7.55 6.76 -1.10
N GLY A 5 -7.22 6.72 0.19
CA GLY A 5 -8.15 6.37 1.28
C GLY A 5 -8.60 4.90 1.29
N TYR A 6 -8.23 4.11 0.28
CA TYR A 6 -8.61 2.70 0.15
C TYR A 6 -7.56 1.75 0.74
N GLN A 7 -8.04 0.64 1.32
CA GLN A 7 -7.16 -0.41 1.84
C GLN A 7 -6.72 -1.36 0.73
N TRP A 8 -5.40 -1.48 0.57
CA TRP A 8 -4.76 -2.33 -0.42
C TRP A 8 -4.01 -3.48 0.24
N LYS A 9 -4.17 -4.71 -0.29
CA LYS A 9 -3.42 -5.89 0.10
C LYS A 9 -2.46 -6.30 -1.02
N LYS A 10 -1.17 -6.38 -0.69
CA LYS A 10 -0.14 -6.92 -1.59
C LYS A 10 -0.38 -8.42 -1.75
N TYR A 11 -0.42 -8.90 -2.99
CA TYR A 11 -0.57 -10.34 -3.28
C TYR A 11 0.62 -10.92 -4.05
N GLY A 12 1.49 -10.06 -4.60
CA GLY A 12 2.69 -10.52 -5.28
C GLY A 12 3.67 -9.39 -5.55
N GLN A 13 4.93 -9.77 -5.71
CA GLN A 13 6.00 -8.90 -6.21
C GLN A 13 6.84 -9.69 -7.21
N LYS A 14 7.24 -9.05 -8.30
CA LYS A 14 8.14 -9.62 -9.30
C LYS A 14 9.29 -8.66 -9.57
N PHE A 15 10.52 -9.16 -9.49
CA PHE A 15 11.69 -8.47 -10.01
C PHE A 15 11.84 -8.74 -11.50
N ILE A 16 11.99 -7.69 -12.30
CA ILE A 16 12.11 -7.73 -13.76
C ILE A 16 13.57 -7.48 -14.11
N LYS A 17 14.37 -8.57 -14.15
CA LYS A 17 15.82 -8.55 -14.38
C LYS A 17 16.23 -7.78 -15.63
N ASN A 18 15.45 -7.88 -16.72
CA ASN A 18 15.78 -7.25 -18.00
C ASN A 18 15.84 -5.72 -17.93
N ILE A 19 15.06 -5.10 -17.05
CA ILE A 19 14.95 -3.63 -16.92
C ILE A 19 15.27 -3.14 -15.51
N GLN A 20 15.79 -4.03 -14.65
CA GLN A 20 16.09 -3.77 -13.23
C GLN A 20 14.93 -3.11 -12.45
N LYS A 21 13.68 -3.37 -12.86
CA LYS A 21 12.48 -2.83 -12.18
C LYS A 21 11.87 -3.86 -11.25
N ILE A 22 11.38 -3.39 -10.11
CA ILE A 22 10.52 -4.17 -9.22
C ILE A 22 9.07 -3.80 -9.52
N ARG A 23 8.21 -4.81 -9.65
CA ARG A 23 6.77 -4.65 -9.83
C ARG A 23 6.03 -5.30 -8.66
N SER A 24 5.27 -4.51 -7.90
CA SER A 24 4.36 -5.01 -6.87
C SER A 24 2.92 -4.94 -7.34
N TYR A 25 2.17 -5.97 -6.97
CA TYR A 25 0.76 -6.08 -7.28
C TYR A 25 -0.06 -6.05 -5.99
N PHE A 26 -1.08 -5.21 -6.03
CA PHE A 26 -2.01 -5.02 -4.92
C PHE A 26 -3.43 -5.20 -5.41
N ARG A 27 -4.27 -5.74 -4.53
CA ARG A 27 -5.72 -5.82 -4.71
C ARG A 27 -6.40 -5.08 -3.58
N CYS A 28 -7.59 -4.55 -3.81
CA CYS A 28 -8.38 -4.01 -2.71
C CYS A 28 -8.61 -5.09 -1.65
N ARG A 29 -8.64 -4.69 -0.37
CA ARG A 29 -8.91 -5.60 0.75
C ARG A 29 -10.38 -6.02 0.80
N ASP A 30 -11.27 -5.19 0.27
CA ASP A 30 -12.69 -5.48 0.21
C ASP A 30 -12.97 -6.65 -0.75
N LYS A 31 -13.69 -7.68 -0.27
CA LYS A 31 -13.95 -8.91 -1.02
C LYS A 31 -14.89 -8.70 -2.21
N ARG A 32 -15.73 -7.67 -2.17
CA ARG A 32 -16.67 -7.30 -3.24
C ARG A 32 -16.04 -6.31 -4.21
N CYS A 33 -14.81 -5.85 -3.96
CA CYS A 33 -14.09 -4.93 -4.81
C CYS A 33 -13.12 -5.64 -5.76
N GLY A 34 -13.28 -5.39 -7.07
CA GLY A 34 -12.38 -5.87 -8.11
C GLY A 34 -11.15 -4.98 -8.35
N ALA A 35 -11.02 -3.86 -7.65
CA ALA A 35 -9.96 -2.88 -7.90
C ALA A 35 -8.57 -3.46 -7.59
N LYS A 36 -7.64 -3.21 -8.50
CA LYS A 36 -6.24 -3.63 -8.42
C LYS A 36 -5.35 -2.44 -8.70
N LYS A 37 -4.15 -2.45 -8.14
CA LYS A 37 -3.10 -1.50 -8.53
C LYS A 37 -1.78 -2.20 -8.72
N LYS A 38 -1.02 -1.70 -9.69
CA LYS A 38 0.32 -2.14 -10.04
C LYS A 38 1.27 -0.99 -9.74
N VAL A 39 2.31 -1.25 -8.97
CA VAL A 39 3.35 -0.28 -8.67
C VAL A 39 4.66 -0.80 -9.25
N GLU A 40 5.22 -0.05 -10.19
CA GLU A 40 6.52 -0.34 -10.80
C GLU A 40 7.51 0.72 -10.35
N TRP A 41 8.69 0.30 -9.90
CA TRP A 41 9.76 1.21 -9.50
C TRP A 41 11.11 0.57 -9.76
N GLN A 42 12.17 1.36 -9.74
CA GLN A 42 13.55 0.86 -9.86
C GLN A 42 14.38 1.27 -8.63
N PRO A 43 15.30 0.42 -8.15
CA PRO A 43 16.23 0.81 -7.09
C PRO A 43 17.16 1.92 -7.62
N GLY A 44 17.20 3.06 -6.93
CA GLY A 44 18.10 4.18 -7.28
C GLY A 44 17.48 5.30 -8.13
N ASP A 45 16.20 5.20 -8.48
CA ASP A 45 15.49 6.30 -9.13
C ASP A 45 14.19 6.58 -8.38
N PRO A 46 13.86 7.87 -8.15
CA PRO A 46 12.66 8.24 -7.43
C PRO A 46 11.37 8.05 -8.25
N ASN A 47 11.45 7.73 -9.55
CA ASN A 47 10.24 7.53 -10.34
C ASN A 47 9.59 6.19 -10.01
N LEU A 48 8.40 6.30 -9.44
CA LEU A 48 7.46 5.20 -9.27
C LEU A 48 6.29 5.39 -10.23
N ARG A 49 5.91 4.32 -10.91
CA ARG A 49 4.74 4.30 -11.79
C ARG A 49 3.63 3.51 -11.12
N VAL A 50 2.52 4.17 -10.85
CA VAL A 50 1.30 3.52 -10.34
C VAL A 50 0.29 3.39 -11.48
N VAL A 51 -0.27 2.19 -11.64
CA VAL A 51 -1.35 1.92 -12.59
C VAL A 51 -2.51 1.29 -11.82
N TYR A 52 -3.65 1.97 -11.84
CA TYR A 52 -4.91 1.47 -11.27
C TYR A 52 -5.68 0.70 -12.34
N ASP A 53 -6.35 -0.37 -11.91
CA ASP A 53 -7.07 -1.30 -12.77
C ASP A 53 -8.40 -1.64 -12.10
N GLY A 54 -9.51 -1.25 -12.75
CA GLY A 54 -10.86 -1.33 -12.18
C GLY A 54 -11.23 -0.14 -11.29
N ALA A 55 -12.50 -0.09 -10.88
CA ALA A 55 -13.06 0.95 -10.03
C ALA A 55 -13.45 0.40 -8.65
N HIS A 56 -13.34 1.23 -7.61
CA HIS A 56 -13.91 0.91 -6.31
C HIS A 56 -15.44 1.03 -6.38
N GLN A 57 -16.14 -0.05 -6.03
CA GLN A 57 -17.60 -0.10 -5.92
C GLN A 57 -18.04 -0.05 -4.45
N HIS A 58 -17.32 0.73 -3.64
CA HIS A 58 -17.58 0.94 -2.21
C HIS A 58 -16.97 2.29 -1.77
N GLY A 59 -17.51 2.84 -0.68
CA GLY A 59 -16.92 4.01 -0.01
C GLY A 59 -15.53 3.67 0.54
N SER A 60 -14.68 4.67 0.70
CA SER A 60 -13.42 4.46 1.39
C SER A 60 -13.72 4.00 2.83
N PRO A 61 -12.92 3.09 3.41
CA PRO A 61 -13.13 2.60 4.77
C PRO A 61 -13.13 3.71 5.83
N SER A 62 -12.60 4.90 5.50
CA SER A 62 -12.64 6.08 6.39
C SER A 62 -14.00 6.80 6.40
N SER A 63 -14.92 6.49 5.47
CA SER A 63 -16.18 7.23 5.28
C SER A 63 -17.42 6.50 5.79
N ASN A 64 -17.32 5.29 6.34
CA ASN A 64 -18.47 4.57 6.90
C ASN A 64 -18.43 4.64 8.43
N GLY A 65 -19.23 5.57 8.99
CA GLY A 65 -19.38 5.77 10.42
C GLY A 65 -20.05 4.59 11.12
N GLY A 66 -19.45 4.16 12.23
CA GLY A 66 -19.97 3.14 13.15
C GLY A 66 -18.80 2.62 13.98
N GLY A 67 -18.62 3.16 15.19
CA GLY A 67 -17.35 3.14 15.91
C GLY A 67 -16.92 1.82 16.55
N GLN A 68 -15.71 1.91 17.14
CA GLN A 68 -15.00 0.90 17.96
C GLN A 68 -14.54 -0.28 17.09
N ASP A 69 -13.28 -0.72 17.03
CA ASP A 69 -12.20 -0.72 18.01
C ASP A 69 -10.90 -1.09 17.26
N ALA A 70 -9.78 -0.68 17.85
CA ALA A 70 -8.44 -1.24 17.70
C ALA A 70 -7.76 -1.27 16.30
N ASP A 71 -6.54 -0.75 16.35
CA ASP A 71 -5.42 -1.05 15.46
C ASP A 71 -5.33 -0.20 14.19
N GLY A 72 -4.57 0.90 14.34
CA GLY A 72 -3.97 1.68 13.27
C GLY A 72 -2.97 0.90 12.40
N ALA A 73 -3.27 -0.35 12.04
CA ALA A 73 -2.52 -1.17 11.11
C ALA A 73 -3.16 -1.24 9.72
N ALA A 74 -4.12 -0.36 9.40
CA ALA A 74 -4.78 -0.32 8.09
C ALA A 74 -3.81 -0.15 6.91
N ASN A 75 -2.56 0.29 7.17
CA ASN A 75 -1.51 0.47 6.17
C ASN A 75 -0.20 -0.28 6.51
N ARG A 76 -0.25 -1.46 7.14
CA ARG A 76 0.97 -2.25 7.48
C ARG A 76 1.84 -2.68 6.27
N TYR A 77 1.44 -2.36 5.03
CA TYR A 77 2.22 -2.58 3.81
C TYR A 77 2.56 -1.27 3.08
N ASP A 78 2.84 -0.23 3.86
CA ASP A 78 3.41 1.02 3.35
C ASP A 78 4.71 0.72 2.59
N LEU A 79 4.64 0.81 1.26
CA LEU A 79 5.79 0.55 0.38
C LEU A 79 6.88 1.60 0.63
N SER A 80 6.55 2.77 1.19
CA SER A 80 7.52 3.77 1.65
C SER A 80 8.41 3.20 2.74
N THR A 81 7.85 2.55 3.75
CA THR A 81 8.59 1.89 4.82
C THR A 81 9.47 0.76 4.28
N GLN A 82 8.97 0.02 3.28
CA GLN A 82 9.72 -1.04 2.59
C GLN A 82 10.81 -0.49 1.64
N TYR A 83 10.72 0.78 1.20
CA TYR A 83 11.58 1.38 0.17
C TYR A 83 12.62 2.36 0.75
N PHE A 84 12.24 3.17 1.74
CA PHE A 84 13.11 4.19 2.35
C PHE A 84 13.76 3.75 3.66
N GLY A 85 13.38 2.58 4.20
CA GLY A 85 13.77 2.17 5.55
C GLY A 85 13.15 3.11 6.57
N GLY A 86 12.05 2.69 7.20
CA GLY A 86 11.40 3.49 8.24
C GLY A 86 12.39 3.84 9.35
N ALA A 87 12.84 5.10 9.37
CA ALA A 87 13.38 5.70 10.56
C ALA A 87 12.21 5.94 11.52
N GLY A 88 12.16 5.16 12.60
CA GLY A 88 11.51 5.57 13.84
C GLY A 88 10.18 4.90 14.18
N ALA A 89 10.27 3.81 14.94
CA ALA A 89 9.57 3.78 16.22
C ALA A 89 10.52 3.20 17.29
N PRO A 90 11.40 4.00 17.93
CA PRO A 90 11.73 3.71 19.31
C PRO A 90 10.51 4.09 20.15
N THR A 91 9.94 3.10 20.81
CA THR A 91 9.04 3.28 21.95
C THR A 91 9.60 4.35 22.91
N PRO A 92 8.84 5.38 23.30
CA PRO A 92 9.17 6.10 24.52
C PRO A 92 8.70 5.24 25.69
N GLN A 93 9.63 4.65 26.45
CA GLN A 93 9.35 4.42 27.85
C GLN A 93 10.55 4.88 28.69
N THR A 94 10.22 5.89 29.48
CA THR A 94 11.00 6.54 30.52
C THR A 94 11.45 5.55 31.60
N GLN A 95 12.46 5.97 32.37
CA GLN A 95 12.90 5.37 33.65
C GLN A 95 11.75 4.98 34.57
#